data_AF-A0A7S3TDP2-F1
#
_entry.id   AF-A0A7S3TDP2-F1
#
_cell.length_a   1.000
_cell.length_b   1.000
_cell.length_c   1.000
_cell.angle_alpha   90.00
_cell.angle_beta   90.00
_cell.angle_gamma   90.00
#
_symmetry.space_group_name_H-M   'P 1'
#
loop_
_entity.id
_entity.type
_entity.pdbx_description
1 polymer ?
#
loop_
_entity_poly.entity_id
_entity_poly.type
_entity_poly.pdbx_seq_one_letter_code
_entity_poly.pdbx_strand_id
1 'polypeptide(L)'
;GNTSWHIESVNPYLLRFLAELLPGESPAKGGMGTRVLVPLCGKTADMDFLARKGYRVVGIEGIKKAIDEFAAERSESGRPVPIALPPEINAEKFQASATLLKWDPPVHATGEEPPQPVILIHGDFFALGVPEAEALVP
;
A
#
# COMPACT_ATOMS: atom_id res chain seq x y z
N GLY A 1 11.88 11.63 -7.43
CA GLY A 1 13.20 11.72 -8.12
C GLY A 1 13.37 10.59 -9.11
N ASN A 2 14.18 10.74 -10.18
CA ASN A 2 14.43 9.66 -11.16
C ASN A 2 15.58 8.77 -10.71
N THR A 3 15.28 7.57 -10.22
CA THR A 3 16.26 6.51 -9.96
C THR A 3 16.13 5.45 -11.04
N SER A 4 17.25 4.84 -11.46
CA SER A 4 17.26 3.83 -12.54
C SER A 4 16.48 2.54 -12.23
N TRP A 5 16.03 2.37 -10.98
CA TRP A 5 15.27 1.21 -10.49
C TRP A 5 13.77 1.49 -10.41
N HIS A 6 13.35 2.76 -10.51
CA HIS A 6 11.94 3.12 -10.45
C HIS A 6 11.28 2.90 -11.81
N ILE A 7 10.15 2.20 -11.79
CA ILE A 7 9.27 2.00 -12.95
C ILE A 7 7.98 2.75 -12.64
N GLU A 8 7.53 3.60 -13.57
CA GLU A 8 6.33 4.42 -13.40
C GLU A 8 5.03 3.61 -13.54
N SER A 9 5.11 2.46 -14.20
CA SER A 9 4.04 1.50 -14.40
C SER A 9 4.14 0.31 -13.43
N VAL A 10 3.05 -0.45 -13.33
CA VAL A 10 3.00 -1.71 -12.58
C VAL A 10 4.09 -2.66 -13.08
N ASN A 11 4.79 -3.31 -12.16
CA ASN A 11 5.82 -4.28 -12.49
C ASN A 11 5.22 -5.41 -13.34
N PRO A 12 5.74 -5.68 -14.55
CA PRO A 12 5.18 -6.70 -15.43
C PRO A 12 5.22 -8.11 -14.83
N TYR A 13 6.15 -8.39 -13.91
CA TYR A 13 6.20 -9.67 -13.21
C TYR A 13 5.11 -9.80 -12.15
N LEU A 14 4.73 -8.71 -11.48
CA LEU A 14 3.57 -8.72 -10.60
C LEU A 14 2.33 -9.11 -11.39
N LEU A 15 2.09 -8.48 -12.55
CA LEU A 15 0.96 -8.82 -13.42
C LEU A 15 0.97 -10.28 -13.86
N ARG A 16 2.16 -10.80 -14.23
CA ARG A 16 2.34 -12.17 -14.69
C ARG A 16 2.06 -13.22 -13.60
N PHE A 17 2.49 -12.96 -12.38
CA PHE A 17 2.49 -13.95 -11.30
C PHE A 17 1.46 -13.68 -10.19
N LEU A 18 0.66 -12.62 -10.28
CA LEU A 18 -0.30 -12.25 -9.24
C LEU A 18 -1.23 -13.41 -8.83
N ALA A 19 -1.79 -14.12 -9.80
CA ALA A 19 -2.72 -15.23 -9.54
C ALA A 19 -2.05 -16.44 -8.85
N GLU A 20 -0.74 -16.61 -9.04
CA GLU A 20 0.05 -17.65 -8.38
C GLU A 20 0.50 -17.20 -6.98
N LEU A 21 0.83 -15.92 -6.81
CA LEU A 21 1.23 -15.33 -5.53
C LEU A 21 0.07 -15.24 -4.55
N LEU A 22 -1.15 -14.99 -5.03
CA LEU A 22 -2.35 -14.76 -4.22
C LEU A 22 -3.52 -15.64 -4.73
N PRO A 23 -3.42 -16.98 -4.60
CA PRO A 23 -4.39 -17.91 -5.19
C PRO A 23 -5.71 -17.93 -4.41
N GLY A 24 -6.84 -17.89 -5.13
CA GLY A 24 -8.18 -18.03 -4.54
C GLY A 24 -8.70 -16.78 -3.81
N GLU A 25 -7.93 -15.69 -3.83
CA GLU A 25 -8.32 -14.44 -3.20
C GLU A 25 -9.12 -13.59 -4.18
N SER A 26 -10.43 -13.52 -3.96
CA SER A 26 -11.24 -12.52 -4.63
C SER A 26 -11.05 -11.17 -3.93
N PRO A 27 -10.88 -10.06 -4.68
CA PRO A 27 -11.09 -8.71 -4.17
C PRO A 27 -12.36 -8.72 -3.34
N ALA A 28 -12.29 -8.25 -2.10
CA ALA A 28 -13.37 -8.37 -1.14
C ALA A 28 -14.70 -7.86 -1.72
N LYS A 29 -15.64 -8.76 -2.01
CA LYS A 29 -17.05 -8.41 -2.01
C LYS A 29 -17.54 -8.61 -0.58
N GLY A 30 -17.37 -7.60 0.26
CA GLY A 30 -17.90 -7.55 1.64
C GLY A 30 -17.10 -8.29 2.72
N GLY A 31 -15.81 -8.60 2.50
CA GLY A 31 -14.94 -9.24 3.48
C GLY A 31 -13.63 -8.51 3.74
N MET A 32 -12.86 -8.98 4.72
CA MET A 32 -11.49 -8.51 4.96
C MET A 32 -10.54 -9.11 3.91
N GLY A 33 -10.46 -8.55 2.70
CA GLY A 33 -9.57 -9.01 1.61
C GLY A 33 -8.09 -9.09 2.00
N THR A 34 -7.28 -9.89 1.31
CA THR A 34 -5.91 -10.21 1.75
C THR A 34 -5.01 -9.00 1.86
N ARG A 35 -4.14 -9.05 2.88
CA ARG A 35 -3.15 -8.01 3.13
C ARG A 35 -1.80 -8.39 2.53
N VAL A 36 -1.22 -7.47 1.76
CA VAL A 36 0.07 -7.63 1.08
C VAL A 36 1.05 -6.63 1.68
N LEU A 37 2.21 -7.13 2.12
CA LEU A 37 3.35 -6.30 2.51
C LEU A 37 4.26 -6.06 1.31
N VAL A 38 4.60 -4.80 1.06
CA VAL A 38 5.58 -4.40 0.06
C VAL A 38 6.80 -3.82 0.79
N PRO A 39 7.88 -4.60 0.98
CA PRO A 39 9.07 -4.15 1.66
C PRO A 39 9.89 -3.19 0.79
N LEU A 40 10.49 -2.17 1.39
CA LEU A 40 11.31 -1.17 0.70
C LEU A 40 10.57 -0.57 -0.51
N CYS A 41 9.30 -0.20 -0.28
CA CYS A 41 8.35 0.01 -1.37
C CYS A 41 8.64 1.22 -2.26
N GLY A 42 9.47 2.15 -1.80
CA GLY A 42 9.63 3.47 -2.40
C GLY A 42 8.26 4.09 -2.68
N LYS A 43 7.98 4.31 -3.97
CA LYS A 43 6.70 4.79 -4.48
C LYS A 43 6.14 3.91 -5.62
N THR A 44 6.35 2.60 -5.54
CA THR A 44 5.96 1.68 -6.62
C THR A 44 4.48 1.81 -7.00
N ALA A 45 4.19 1.76 -8.30
CA ALA A 45 2.82 1.73 -8.84
C ALA A 45 2.07 0.43 -8.46
N ASP A 46 2.81 -0.62 -8.06
CA ASP A 46 2.25 -1.89 -7.63
C ASP A 46 1.29 -1.75 -6.44
N MET A 47 1.57 -0.83 -5.52
CA MET A 47 0.73 -0.61 -4.35
C MET A 47 -0.66 -0.07 -4.72
N ASP A 48 -0.72 0.92 -5.62
CA ASP A 48 -1.97 1.48 -6.16
C ASP A 48 -2.75 0.41 -6.95
N PHE A 49 -2.04 -0.36 -7.78
CA PHE A 49 -2.64 -1.46 -8.54
C PHE A 49 -3.27 -2.53 -7.66
N LEU A 50 -2.55 -3.03 -6.64
CA LEU A 50 -3.06 -4.04 -5.72
C LEU A 50 -4.26 -3.51 -4.91
N ALA A 51 -4.20 -2.27 -4.45
CA ALA A 51 -5.30 -1.63 -3.73
C ALA A 51 -6.57 -1.49 -4.57
N ARG A 52 -6.44 -1.14 -5.86
CA ARG A 52 -7.56 -1.11 -6.82
C ARG A 52 -8.08 -2.50 -7.19
N LYS A 53 -7.24 -3.52 -7.07
CA LYS A 53 -7.65 -4.93 -7.12
C LYS A 53 -8.25 -5.40 -5.79
N GLY A 54 -8.51 -4.52 -4.82
CA GLY A 54 -9.19 -4.86 -3.56
C GLY A 54 -8.33 -5.59 -2.54
N TYR A 55 -7.01 -5.67 -2.74
CA TYR A 55 -6.08 -6.09 -1.70
C TYR A 55 -5.87 -4.97 -0.69
N ARG A 56 -5.62 -5.32 0.57
CA ARG A 56 -5.13 -4.36 1.57
C ARG A 56 -3.62 -4.26 1.42
N VAL A 57 -3.10 -3.07 1.18
CA VAL A 57 -1.66 -2.90 0.92
C VAL A 57 -1.00 -2.17 2.08
N VAL A 58 0.10 -2.75 2.57
CA VAL A 58 1.01 -2.10 3.52
C VAL A 58 2.38 -2.00 2.87
N GLY A 59 2.89 -0.79 2.65
CA GLY A 59 4.27 -0.56 2.25
C GLY A 59 5.11 -0.13 3.45
N ILE A 60 6.38 -0.53 3.50
CA ILE A 60 7.36 0.00 4.45
C ILE A 60 8.55 0.57 3.71
N GLU A 61 8.94 1.79 4.08
CA GLU A 61 9.97 2.57 3.39
C GLU A 61 10.74 3.44 4.39
N GLY A 62 12.07 3.53 4.21
CA GLY A 62 12.93 4.37 5.06
C GLY A 62 13.04 5.82 4.58
N ILE A 63 12.79 6.07 3.30
CA ILE A 63 12.88 7.38 2.67
C ILE A 63 11.52 8.07 2.68
N LYS A 64 11.30 8.94 3.69
CA LYS A 64 10.07 9.74 3.84
C LYS A 64 9.65 10.48 2.57
N LYS A 65 10.62 10.98 1.80
CA LYS A 65 10.36 11.66 0.52
C LYS A 65 9.63 10.77 -0.50
N ALA A 66 9.93 9.47 -0.54
CA ALA A 66 9.23 8.54 -1.44
C ALA A 66 7.76 8.34 -1.03
N ILE A 67 7.48 8.24 0.28
CA ILE A 67 6.11 8.19 0.82
C ILE A 67 5.34 9.46 0.47
N ASP A 68 5.96 10.63 0.64
CA ASP A 68 5.33 11.92 0.33
C ASP A 68 5.07 12.08 -1.18
N GLU A 69 6.04 11.68 -2.04
CA GLU A 69 5.87 11.67 -3.50
C GLU A 69 4.75 10.69 -3.90
N PHE A 70 4.66 9.50 -3.30
CA PHE A 70 3.58 8.55 -3.57
C PHE A 70 2.20 9.15 -3.28
N ALA A 71 2.02 9.77 -2.11
CA ALA A 71 0.77 10.41 -1.75
C ALA A 71 0.44 11.59 -2.67
N ALA A 72 1.41 12.44 -2.99
CA ALA A 72 1.22 13.56 -3.90
C ALA A 72 0.76 13.12 -5.31
N GLU A 73 1.31 12.01 -5.81
CA GLU A 73 0.97 11.47 -7.13
C GLU A 73 -0.40 10.75 -7.13
N ARG A 74 -0.67 9.96 -6.08
CA ARG A 74 -1.75 8.96 -6.08
C ARG A 74 -2.99 9.35 -5.28
N SER A 75 -2.93 10.34 -4.39
CA SER A 75 -4.04 10.71 -3.51
C SER A 75 -4.78 11.97 -3.95
N GLU A 76 -6.06 12.05 -3.61
CA GLU A 76 -6.89 13.24 -3.90
C GLU A 76 -6.40 14.47 -3.16
N SER A 77 -6.03 14.31 -1.88
CA SER A 77 -5.51 15.38 -1.01
C SER A 77 -4.06 15.78 -1.32
N GLY A 78 -3.35 14.98 -2.12
CA GLY A 78 -1.90 15.06 -2.32
C GLY A 78 -1.08 14.86 -1.04
N ARG A 79 -1.69 14.41 0.06
CA ARG A 79 -1.04 14.25 1.37
C ARG A 79 -1.45 12.94 2.04
N PRO A 80 -0.51 12.24 2.70
CA PRO A 80 -0.85 11.07 3.49
C PRO A 80 -1.55 11.51 4.79
N VAL A 81 -2.50 10.70 5.27
CA VAL A 81 -3.22 10.92 6.53
C VAL A 81 -2.51 10.12 7.63
N PRO A 82 -1.96 10.75 8.69
CA PRO A 82 -1.35 10.01 9.79
C PRO A 82 -2.36 9.06 10.45
N ILE A 83 -1.94 7.84 10.76
CA ILE A 83 -2.75 6.86 11.48
C ILE A 83 -1.98 6.30 12.67
N ALA A 84 -2.71 5.78 13.66
CA ALA A 84 -2.09 5.09 14.79
C ALA A 84 -1.45 3.78 14.32
N LEU A 85 -0.28 3.48 14.89
CA LEU A 85 0.33 2.16 14.76
C LEU A 85 -0.34 1.16 15.71
N PRO A 86 -0.34 -0.14 15.38
CA PRO A 86 -0.58 -1.20 16.35
C PRO A 86 0.34 -1.04 17.57
N PRO A 87 -0.12 -1.35 18.79
CA PRO A 87 0.67 -1.17 20.01
C PRO A 87 1.96 -1.99 20.03
N GLU A 88 2.05 -3.04 19.22
CA GLU A 88 3.24 -3.89 19.06
C GLU A 88 4.38 -3.16 18.33
N ILE A 89 4.08 -2.07 17.62
CA ILE A 89 5.07 -1.36 16.80
C ILE A 89 5.57 -0.12 17.53
N ASN A 90 6.89 -0.03 17.66
CA ASN A 90 7.55 1.10 18.32
C ASN A 90 7.35 2.42 17.54
N ALA A 91 6.50 3.30 18.08
CA ALA A 91 6.16 4.60 17.48
C ALA A 91 7.31 5.63 17.46
N GLU A 92 8.42 5.39 18.17
CA GLU A 92 9.63 6.21 18.04
C GLU A 92 10.44 5.83 16.79
N LYS A 93 10.34 4.57 16.37
CA LYS A 93 11.07 4.03 15.21
C LYS A 93 10.27 4.03 13.92
N PHE A 94 8.94 3.97 14.05
CA PHE A 94 8.03 3.85 12.92
C PHE A 94 6.92 4.88 13.01
N GLN A 95 6.44 5.31 11.85
CA GLN A 95 5.27 6.19 11.73
C GLN A 95 4.35 5.61 10.65
N ALA A 96 3.05 5.58 10.91
CA ALA A 96 2.09 5.08 9.93
C ALA A 96 1.27 6.21 9.31
N SER A 97 0.93 6.04 8.05
CA SER A 97 0.02 6.91 7.35
C SER A 97 -0.82 6.15 6.32
N ALA A 98 -1.98 6.68 5.98
CA ALA A 98 -2.88 6.14 4.97
C ALA A 98 -2.93 7.09 3.75
N THR A 99 -2.82 6.52 2.56
CA THR A 99 -3.00 7.23 1.29
C THR A 99 -4.35 6.85 0.71
N LEU A 100 -5.29 7.80 0.68
CA LEU A 100 -6.59 7.66 0.03
C LEU A 100 -6.41 7.86 -1.47
N LEU A 101 -6.49 6.78 -2.26
CA LEU A 101 -6.23 6.84 -3.70
C LEU A 101 -7.30 7.64 -4.42
N LYS A 102 -6.89 8.40 -5.45
CA LYS A 102 -7.81 9.10 -6.36
C LYS A 102 -8.82 8.12 -6.91
N TRP A 103 -10.10 8.44 -6.77
CA TRP A 103 -11.20 7.60 -7.20
C TRP A 103 -12.32 8.48 -7.73
N ASP A 104 -12.64 8.28 -9.01
CA ASP A 104 -13.75 8.90 -9.70
C ASP A 104 -14.68 7.78 -10.18
N PRO A 105 -15.73 7.43 -9.41
CA PRO A 105 -16.62 6.35 -9.80
C PRO A 105 -17.42 6.74 -11.06
N PRO A 106 -17.66 5.81 -11.99
CA PRO A 106 -18.57 6.08 -13.10
C PRO A 106 -19.94 6.48 -12.58
N VAL A 107 -20.52 7.54 -13.15
CA VAL A 107 -21.81 8.17 -12.74
C VAL A 107 -22.99 7.17 -12.67
N HIS A 108 -22.83 5.98 -13.27
CA HIS A 108 -23.83 4.92 -13.31
C HIS A 108 -23.35 3.56 -12.78
N ALA A 109 -22.19 3.48 -12.12
CA ALA A 109 -21.68 2.24 -11.53
C ALA A 109 -22.40 1.93 -10.22
N THR A 110 -23.48 1.16 -10.31
CA THR A 110 -24.12 0.56 -9.12
C THR A 110 -23.25 -0.60 -8.62
N GLY A 111 -22.53 -0.37 -7.52
CA GLY A 111 -21.79 -1.42 -6.80
C GLY A 111 -20.27 -1.48 -7.01
N GLU A 112 -19.64 -0.44 -7.58
CA GLU A 112 -18.20 -0.27 -7.47
C GLU A 112 -17.83 0.33 -6.11
N GLU A 113 -16.96 -0.34 -5.37
CA GLU A 113 -16.42 0.14 -4.11
C GLU A 113 -15.15 0.98 -4.36
N PRO A 114 -14.88 2.00 -3.51
CA PRO A 114 -13.61 2.71 -3.56
C PRO A 114 -12.44 1.75 -3.36
N PRO A 115 -11.27 2.02 -3.98
CA PRO A 115 -10.07 1.24 -3.70
C PRO A 115 -9.71 1.35 -2.22
N GLN A 116 -9.11 0.28 -1.68
CA GLN A 116 -8.62 0.28 -0.31
C GLN A 116 -7.51 1.35 -0.15
N PRO A 117 -7.41 2.02 1.00
CA PRO A 117 -6.28 2.91 1.25
C PRO A 117 -4.97 2.11 1.26
N VAL A 118 -3.90 2.73 0.76
CA VAL A 118 -2.55 2.19 0.92
C VAL A 118 -1.99 2.67 2.25
N ILE A 119 -1.65 1.75 3.15
CA ILE A 119 -0.97 2.06 4.41
C ILE A 119 0.53 2.11 4.14
N LEU A 120 1.18 3.19 4.56
CA LEU A 120 2.63 3.37 4.45
C LEU A 120 3.23 3.55 5.84
N ILE A 121 4.22 2.70 6.13
CA ILE A 121 5.04 2.74 7.34
C ILE A 121 6.37 3.40 6.97
N HIS A 122 6.63 4.57 7.56
CA HIS A 122 7.95 5.18 7.50
C HIS A 122 8.82 4.61 8.62
N GLY A 123 9.96 4.01 8.27
CA GLY A 123 10.94 3.49 9.22
C GLY A 123 11.94 2.54 8.59
N ASP A 124 12.88 2.04 9.37
CA ASP A 124 13.89 1.07 8.91
C ASP A 124 13.27 -0.33 8.80
N PHE A 125 13.07 -0.81 7.58
CA PHE A 125 12.56 -2.16 7.32
C PHE A 125 13.43 -3.25 7.97
N PHE A 126 14.75 -3.06 8.03
CA PHE A 126 15.65 -4.05 8.63
C PHE A 126 15.59 -4.07 10.16
N ALA A 127 14.95 -3.06 10.76
CA ALA A 127 14.64 -3.01 12.19
C ALA A 127 13.24 -3.55 12.51
N LEU A 128 12.47 -4.01 11.50
CA LEU A 128 11.16 -4.62 11.69
C LEU A 128 11.35 -6.11 12.03
N GLY A 129 11.05 -6.49 13.28
CA GLY A 129 11.06 -7.88 13.71
C GLY A 129 9.85 -8.67 13.20
N VAL A 130 9.86 -9.97 13.46
CA VAL A 130 8.73 -10.87 13.12
C VAL A 130 7.42 -10.41 13.78
N PRO A 131 7.38 -10.08 15.09
CA PRO A 131 6.14 -9.64 15.73
C PRO A 131 5.58 -8.35 15.13
N GLU A 132 6.45 -7.39 14.81
CA GLU A 132 6.02 -6.14 14.17
C GLU A 132 5.51 -6.37 12.74
N ALA A 133 6.13 -7.29 12.00
CA ALA A 133 5.68 -7.68 10.66
C ALA A 133 4.30 -8.38 10.71
N GLU A 134 4.09 -9.31 11.64
CA GLU A 134 2.79 -9.97 11.87
C GLU A 134 1.71 -8.95 12.27
N ALA A 135 2.03 -7.95 13.08
CA ALA A 135 1.08 -6.90 13.46
C ALA A 135 0.67 -6.00 12.28
N LEU A 136 1.57 -5.76 11.33
CA LEU A 136 1.25 -5.02 10.10
C LEU A 136 0.39 -5.84 9.13
N VAL A 137 0.61 -7.16 9.09
CA VAL A 137 0.07 -8.08 8.08
C VAL A 137 -0.53 -9.34 8.73
N PRO A 138 -1.59 -9.19 9.55
CA PRO A 138 -2.19 -10.32 10.26
C PRO A 138 -3.01 -11.23 9.35
#